data_AF-A0A955KZ70-F1
#
_entry.id   AF-A0A955KZ70-F1
#
_cell.length_a   1.000
_cell.length_b   1.000
_cell.length_c   1.000
_cell.angle_alpha   90.00
_cell.angle_beta   90.00
_cell.angle_gamma   90.00
#
_symmetry.space_group_name_H-M   'P 1'
#
loop_
_entity.id
_entity.type
_entity.pdbx_description
1 polymer ?
#
loop_
_entity_poly.entity_id
_entity_poly.type
_entity_poly.pdbx_seq_one_letter_code
_entity_poly.pdbx_strand_id
1 'polypeptide(L)'
;MVTTYIGSILPILVLALGPVLASFLAAQVMRENGFTGAKGNRSVCDHCGYQLQPIDLIPLLSFVMLRGRCRKCGERIDPRVWLAEIIGLTLFGILAIGIDCFATTVSTDGTAVFGYALFGGIVLSCLLVLSIQDIFTFSIPLRFTQISAGIVILANILAVIVRLADPGALPWLHLGNLDNLLCGLAYAGFFQIIIWLTKQKGMGSGDVFIGLIIGLSLGWPATVT
;
A
#
# COMPACT_ATOMS: atom_id res chain seq x y z
N MET A 1 15.04 -29.44 -9.35
CA MET A 1 13.61 -29.84 -9.26
C MET A 1 12.90 -29.04 -8.19
N VAL A 2 13.27 -29.12 -6.89
CA VAL A 2 12.60 -28.35 -5.82
C VAL A 2 12.68 -26.82 -6.03
N THR A 3 13.84 -26.31 -6.43
CA THR A 3 14.05 -24.87 -6.75
C THR A 3 13.20 -24.39 -7.92
N THR A 4 12.99 -25.26 -8.92
CA THR A 4 12.19 -24.98 -10.11
C THR A 4 10.68 -24.91 -9.80
N TYR A 5 10.20 -25.77 -8.89
CA TYR A 5 8.79 -25.79 -8.45
C TYR A 5 8.44 -24.59 -7.56
N ILE A 6 9.36 -24.16 -6.68
CA ILE A 6 9.17 -22.94 -5.87
C ILE A 6 9.07 -21.72 -6.78
N GLY A 7 9.86 -21.66 -7.86
CA GLY A 7 9.83 -20.58 -8.84
C GLY A 7 8.47 -20.42 -9.53
N SER A 8 7.76 -21.50 -9.87
CA SER A 8 6.49 -21.38 -10.62
C SER A 8 5.24 -21.26 -9.73
N ILE A 9 5.23 -21.85 -8.53
CA ILE A 9 4.04 -21.88 -7.67
C ILE A 9 3.92 -20.60 -6.83
N LEU A 10 5.03 -20.13 -6.27
CA LEU A 10 5.08 -18.95 -5.41
C LEU A 10 4.47 -17.69 -6.06
N PRO A 11 4.84 -17.28 -7.29
CA PRO A 11 4.27 -16.09 -7.92
C PRO A 11 2.76 -16.22 -8.14
N ILE A 12 2.26 -17.41 -8.46
CA ILE A 12 0.81 -17.67 -8.62
C ILE A 12 0.08 -17.50 -7.29
N LEU A 13 0.64 -18.01 -6.20
CA LEU A 13 0.07 -17.82 -4.86
C LEU A 13 0.05 -16.34 -4.47
N VAL A 14 1.14 -15.61 -4.74
CA VAL A 14 1.24 -14.16 -4.48
C VAL A 14 0.20 -13.39 -5.30
N LEU A 15 0.07 -13.69 -6.59
CA LEU A 15 -0.93 -13.08 -7.48
C LEU A 15 -2.35 -13.28 -6.94
N ALA A 16 -2.70 -14.49 -6.50
CA ALA A 16 -4.03 -14.81 -5.96
C ALA A 16 -4.28 -14.15 -4.60
N LEU A 17 -3.24 -13.95 -3.79
CA LEU A 17 -3.33 -13.36 -2.46
C LEU A 17 -3.70 -11.86 -2.50
N GLY A 18 -3.24 -11.11 -3.50
CA GLY A 18 -3.52 -9.68 -3.63
C GLY A 18 -5.00 -9.31 -3.65
N PRO A 19 -5.82 -9.86 -4.57
CA PRO A 19 -7.27 -9.60 -4.61
C PRO A 19 -8.00 -10.02 -3.34
N VAL A 20 -7.58 -11.13 -2.71
CA VAL A 20 -8.18 -11.63 -1.48
C VAL A 20 -7.93 -10.65 -0.33
N LEU A 21 -6.68 -10.19 -0.16
CA LEU A 21 -6.34 -9.17 0.82
C LEU A 21 -7.10 -7.87 0.55
N ALA A 22 -7.15 -7.42 -0.70
CA ALA A 22 -7.84 -6.20 -1.08
C ALA A 22 -9.35 -6.26 -0.80
N SER A 23 -10.00 -7.39 -1.10
CA SER A 23 -11.43 -7.61 -0.81
C SER A 23 -11.72 -7.51 0.69
N PHE A 24 -10.88 -8.16 1.51
CA PHE A 24 -10.99 -8.09 2.97
C PHE A 24 -10.77 -6.67 3.51
N LEU A 25 -9.73 -5.99 3.05
CA LEU A 25 -9.41 -4.61 3.47
C LEU A 25 -10.52 -3.64 3.07
N ALA A 26 -11.02 -3.74 1.84
CA ALA A 26 -12.14 -2.92 1.36
C ALA A 26 -13.38 -3.10 2.26
N ALA A 27 -13.75 -4.35 2.56
CA ALA A 27 -14.87 -4.62 3.45
C ALA A 27 -14.65 -4.05 4.86
N GLN A 28 -13.44 -4.11 5.39
CA GLN A 28 -13.11 -3.56 6.71
C GLN A 28 -13.20 -2.03 6.73
N VAL A 29 -12.58 -1.35 5.75
CA VAL A 29 -12.63 0.11 5.59
C VAL A 29 -14.07 0.58 5.43
N MET A 30 -14.89 -0.16 4.67
CA MET A 30 -16.30 0.18 4.50
C MET A 30 -17.12 0.07 5.79
N ARG A 31 -16.86 -0.93 6.62
CA ARG A 31 -17.52 -1.08 7.93
C ARG A 31 -17.11 0.01 8.92
N GLU A 32 -15.82 0.30 8.99
CA GLU A 32 -15.28 1.31 9.92
C GLU A 32 -15.81 2.71 9.62
N ASN A 33 -15.97 3.04 8.33
CA ASN A 33 -16.49 4.33 7.88
C ASN A 33 -18.02 4.37 7.72
N GLY A 34 -18.73 3.28 8.07
CA GLY A 34 -20.19 3.24 8.03
C GLY A 34 -20.80 3.27 6.62
N PHE A 35 -20.05 2.90 5.58
CA PHE A 35 -20.56 2.76 4.22
C PHE A 35 -21.51 1.57 4.07
N THR A 36 -21.44 0.59 4.98
CA THR A 36 -22.26 -0.63 4.98
C THR A 36 -23.01 -0.78 6.30
N GLY A 37 -24.24 -1.32 6.26
CA GLY A 37 -25.03 -1.63 7.46
C GLY A 37 -24.59 -2.93 8.15
N ALA A 38 -23.78 -3.75 7.49
CA ALA A 38 -23.24 -5.00 8.01
C ALA A 38 -22.39 -4.81 9.28
N LYS A 39 -22.89 -5.28 10.42
CA LYS A 39 -22.17 -5.34 11.70
C LYS A 39 -21.82 -6.80 12.04
N GLY A 40 -20.55 -7.17 11.92
CA GLY A 40 -20.04 -8.50 12.31
C GLY A 40 -19.01 -9.10 11.35
N ASN A 41 -18.52 -10.29 11.68
CA ASN A 41 -17.44 -10.96 10.92
C ASN A 41 -17.89 -11.61 9.62
N ARG A 42 -19.19 -11.80 9.39
CA ARG A 42 -19.69 -12.51 8.19
C ARG A 42 -19.96 -11.54 7.05
N SER A 43 -19.62 -11.94 5.84
CA SER A 43 -19.97 -11.22 4.62
C SER A 43 -21.46 -11.37 4.34
N VAL A 44 -22.19 -10.25 4.40
CA VAL A 44 -23.64 -10.20 4.23
C VAL A 44 -24.00 -9.08 3.26
N CYS A 45 -25.11 -9.25 2.54
CA CYS A 45 -25.69 -8.17 1.74
C CYS A 45 -26.33 -7.11 2.64
N ASP A 46 -25.99 -5.84 2.42
CA ASP A 46 -26.51 -4.71 3.22
C ASP A 46 -28.02 -4.47 3.09
N HIS A 47 -28.63 -4.87 1.96
CA HIS A 47 -30.05 -4.65 1.71
C HIS A 47 -30.94 -5.80 2.22
N CYS A 48 -30.55 -7.05 1.96
CA CYS A 48 -31.40 -8.22 2.27
C CYS A 48 -30.89 -9.10 3.40
N GLY A 49 -29.72 -8.80 3.97
CA GLY A 49 -29.10 -9.62 5.02
C GLY A 49 -28.67 -11.01 4.57
N TYR A 50 -28.69 -11.29 3.25
CA TYR A 50 -28.24 -12.59 2.73
C TYR A 50 -26.78 -12.82 3.05
N GLN A 51 -26.50 -13.94 3.72
CA GLN A 51 -25.14 -14.39 3.97
C GLN A 51 -24.53 -14.93 2.67
N LEU A 52 -23.45 -14.29 2.23
CA LEU A 52 -22.74 -14.61 0.99
C LEU A 52 -22.11 -16.01 1.08
N GLN A 53 -22.23 -16.79 0.00
CA GLN A 53 -21.60 -18.10 -0.10
C GLN A 53 -20.13 -17.95 -0.51
N PRO A 54 -19.27 -18.97 -0.29
CA PRO A 54 -17.87 -18.94 -0.73
C PRO A 54 -17.70 -18.60 -2.22
N ILE A 55 -18.63 -19.06 -3.07
CA ILE A 55 -18.60 -18.77 -4.51
C ILE A 55 -18.88 -17.29 -4.83
N ASP A 56 -19.60 -16.60 -3.94
CA ASP A 56 -19.87 -15.16 -4.06
C ASP A 56 -18.69 -14.32 -3.50
N LEU A 57 -17.70 -14.97 -2.86
CA LEU A 57 -16.52 -14.35 -2.27
C LEU A 57 -15.25 -14.50 -3.12
N ILE A 58 -15.34 -15.14 -4.29
CA ILE A 58 -14.19 -15.26 -5.21
C ILE A 58 -13.92 -13.88 -5.81
N PRO A 59 -12.78 -13.22 -5.49
CA PRO A 59 -12.50 -11.87 -5.94
C PRO A 59 -12.57 -11.74 -7.46
N LEU A 60 -13.08 -10.62 -7.97
CA LEU A 60 -13.31 -10.26 -9.37
C LEU A 60 -14.34 -11.14 -10.09
N LEU A 61 -14.25 -12.47 -9.94
CA LEU A 61 -15.07 -13.44 -10.64
C LEU A 61 -16.51 -13.39 -10.16
N SER A 62 -16.74 -13.25 -8.85
CA SER A 62 -18.09 -13.17 -8.29
C SER A 62 -18.84 -11.95 -8.81
N PHE A 63 -18.19 -10.78 -8.89
CA PHE A 63 -18.78 -9.55 -9.41
C PHE A 63 -19.19 -9.69 -10.88
N VAL A 64 -18.32 -10.29 -11.71
CA VAL A 64 -18.61 -10.51 -13.14
C VAL A 64 -19.75 -11.52 -13.32
N MET A 65 -19.70 -12.66 -12.62
CA MET A 65 -20.73 -13.71 -12.71
C MET A 65 -22.10 -13.22 -12.23
N LEU A 66 -22.13 -12.41 -11.17
CA LEU A 66 -23.35 -11.83 -10.61
C LEU A 66 -23.78 -10.53 -11.33
N ARG A 67 -23.02 -10.07 -12.33
CA ARG A 67 -23.24 -8.81 -13.06
C ARG A 67 -23.37 -7.61 -12.11
N GLY A 68 -22.57 -7.60 -11.04
CA GLY A 68 -22.55 -6.56 -10.01
C GLY A 68 -23.82 -6.47 -9.17
N ARG A 69 -24.61 -7.55 -9.05
CA ARG A 69 -25.86 -7.57 -8.28
C ARG A 69 -25.92 -8.69 -7.26
N CYS A 70 -26.62 -8.49 -6.15
CA CYS A 70 -26.85 -9.55 -5.18
C CYS A 70 -27.64 -10.71 -5.80
N ARG A 71 -27.19 -11.95 -5.57
CA ARG A 71 -27.84 -13.18 -6.04
C ARG A 71 -29.31 -13.30 -5.61
N LYS A 72 -29.67 -12.82 -4.42
CA LYS A 72 -31.03 -12.93 -3.88
C LYS A 72 -31.91 -11.73 -4.21
N CYS A 73 -31.49 -10.50 -3.85
CA CYS A 73 -32.34 -9.32 -3.98
C CYS A 73 -32.11 -8.51 -5.26
N GLY A 74 -31.06 -8.79 -6.03
CA GLY A 74 -30.72 -8.04 -7.25
C GLY A 74 -30.18 -6.63 -7.00
N GLU A 75 -29.98 -6.23 -5.74
CA GLU A 75 -29.41 -4.94 -5.36
C GLU A 75 -27.97 -4.81 -5.86
N ARG A 76 -27.54 -3.59 -6.24
CA ARG A 76 -26.19 -3.38 -6.77
C ARG A 76 -25.15 -3.57 -5.67
N ILE A 77 -24.09 -4.31 -5.99
CA ILE A 77 -22.90 -4.43 -5.14
C ILE A 77 -22.09 -3.15 -5.30
N ASP A 78 -21.58 -2.60 -4.20
CA ASP A 78 -20.77 -1.38 -4.25
C ASP A 78 -19.50 -1.62 -5.12
N PRO A 79 -19.30 -0.85 -6.20
CA PRO A 79 -18.16 -1.01 -7.10
C PRO A 79 -16.82 -0.73 -6.43
N ARG A 80 -16.79 -0.07 -5.25
CA ARG A 80 -15.58 0.18 -4.47
C ARG A 80 -14.83 -1.12 -4.13
N VAL A 81 -15.55 -2.18 -3.75
CA VAL A 81 -14.95 -3.48 -3.43
C VAL A 81 -14.28 -4.08 -4.67
N TRP A 82 -14.96 -4.03 -5.81
CA TRP A 82 -14.42 -4.54 -7.07
C TRP A 82 -13.19 -3.74 -7.53
N LEU A 83 -13.20 -2.42 -7.38
CA LEU A 83 -12.05 -1.57 -7.67
C LEU A 83 -10.85 -1.92 -6.78
N ALA A 84 -11.07 -2.12 -5.48
CA ALA A 84 -10.02 -2.54 -4.56
C ALA A 84 -9.41 -3.89 -4.97
N GLU A 85 -10.24 -4.87 -5.34
CA GLU A 85 -9.77 -6.17 -5.83
C GLU A 85 -8.87 -6.06 -7.07
N ILE A 86 -9.18 -5.14 -8.00
CA ILE A 86 -8.34 -4.87 -9.18
C ILE A 86 -6.99 -4.26 -8.77
N ILE A 87 -6.99 -3.32 -7.82
CA ILE A 87 -5.76 -2.71 -7.31
C ILE A 87 -4.89 -3.79 -6.64
N GLY A 88 -5.50 -4.66 -5.83
CA GLY A 88 -4.84 -5.82 -5.23
C GLY A 88 -4.23 -6.76 -6.28
N LEU A 89 -5.00 -7.10 -7.31
CA LEU A 89 -4.52 -7.93 -8.43
C LEU A 89 -3.32 -7.28 -9.12
N THR A 90 -3.41 -5.98 -9.38
CA THR A 90 -2.38 -5.25 -10.14
C THR A 90 -1.08 -5.17 -9.37
N LEU A 91 -1.12 -4.76 -8.09
CA LEU A 91 0.07 -4.65 -7.26
C LEU A 91 0.75 -6.00 -7.04
N PHE A 92 -0.01 -7.03 -6.69
CA PHE A 92 0.56 -8.36 -6.47
C PHE A 92 0.92 -9.08 -7.76
N GLY A 93 0.30 -8.71 -8.90
CA GLY A 93 0.72 -9.16 -10.22
C GLY A 93 2.07 -8.59 -10.63
N ILE A 94 2.33 -7.31 -10.34
CA ILE A 94 3.65 -6.71 -10.53
C ILE A 94 4.70 -7.44 -9.67
N LEU A 95 4.37 -7.76 -8.42
CA LEU A 95 5.26 -8.55 -7.55
C LEU A 95 5.50 -9.96 -8.07
N ALA A 96 4.45 -10.64 -8.54
CA ALA A 96 4.57 -11.99 -9.10
C ALA A 96 5.53 -12.01 -10.30
N ILE A 97 5.39 -11.03 -11.22
CA ILE A 97 6.32 -10.84 -12.34
C ILE A 97 7.73 -10.54 -11.83
N GLY A 98 7.86 -9.68 -10.81
CA GLY A 98 9.14 -9.36 -10.19
C GLY A 98 9.83 -10.58 -9.56
N ILE A 99 9.08 -11.48 -8.93
CA ILE A 99 9.58 -12.74 -8.36
C ILE A 99 10.11 -13.65 -9.49
N ASP A 100 9.36 -13.79 -10.58
CA ASP A 100 9.79 -14.60 -11.74
C ASP A 100 11.07 -14.03 -12.38
N CYS A 101 11.14 -12.72 -12.56
CA CYS A 101 12.34 -12.04 -13.05
C CYS A 101 13.52 -12.26 -12.09
N PHE A 102 13.34 -12.04 -10.79
CA PHE A 102 14.39 -12.20 -9.79
C PHE A 102 14.93 -13.64 -9.74
N ALA A 103 14.05 -14.63 -9.81
CA ALA A 103 14.39 -16.04 -9.81
C ALA A 103 15.18 -16.47 -11.06
N THR A 104 14.99 -15.78 -12.19
CA THR A 104 15.64 -16.11 -13.46
C THR A 104 16.91 -15.30 -13.72
N THR A 105 16.99 -14.04 -13.27
CA THR A 105 18.12 -13.14 -13.60
C THR A 105 19.11 -12.92 -12.47
N VAL A 106 18.70 -13.06 -11.20
CA VAL A 106 19.54 -12.71 -10.03
C VAL A 106 19.98 -13.95 -9.25
N SER A 107 19.03 -14.78 -8.82
CA SER A 107 19.35 -15.95 -8.01
C SER A 107 18.30 -17.05 -8.16
N THR A 108 18.75 -18.27 -8.43
CA THR A 108 17.89 -19.48 -8.42
C THR A 108 17.70 -20.09 -7.03
N ASP A 109 18.32 -19.50 -6.01
CA ASP A 109 18.26 -19.96 -4.63
C ASP A 109 16.88 -19.68 -4.03
N GLY A 110 16.14 -20.73 -3.68
CA GLY A 110 14.76 -20.63 -3.22
C GLY A 110 14.59 -19.79 -1.95
N THR A 111 15.61 -19.72 -1.08
CA THR A 111 15.62 -18.86 0.11
C THR A 111 15.68 -17.38 -0.24
N ALA A 112 16.51 -17.00 -1.21
CA ALA A 112 16.62 -15.61 -1.68
C ALA A 112 15.33 -15.16 -2.38
N VAL A 113 14.78 -16.01 -3.26
CA VAL A 113 13.49 -15.76 -3.93
C VAL A 113 12.35 -15.61 -2.92
N PHE A 114 12.29 -16.49 -1.92
CA PHE A 114 11.29 -16.40 -0.85
C PHE A 114 11.46 -15.12 -0.02
N GLY A 115 12.70 -14.75 0.31
CA GLY A 115 13.00 -13.50 1.01
C GLY A 115 12.54 -12.26 0.24
N TYR A 116 12.79 -12.22 -1.07
CA TYR A 116 12.33 -11.16 -1.97
C TYR A 116 10.79 -11.10 -2.01
N ALA A 117 10.13 -12.25 -2.18
CA ALA A 117 8.66 -12.34 -2.19
C ALA A 117 8.04 -11.89 -0.87
N LEU A 118 8.62 -12.29 0.27
CA LEU A 118 8.16 -11.90 1.59
C LEU A 118 8.30 -10.39 1.82
N PHE A 119 9.47 -9.83 1.54
CA PHE A 119 9.73 -8.41 1.69
C PHE A 119 8.80 -7.58 0.79
N GLY A 120 8.74 -7.91 -0.50
CA GLY A 120 7.84 -7.25 -1.46
C GLY A 120 6.38 -7.38 -1.07
N GLY A 121 5.95 -8.55 -0.61
CA GLY A 121 4.58 -8.81 -0.16
C GLY A 121 4.18 -7.95 1.05
N ILE A 122 5.08 -7.77 2.03
CA ILE A 122 4.85 -6.89 3.18
C ILE A 122 4.71 -5.45 2.72
N VAL A 123 5.67 -4.96 1.93
CA VAL A 123 5.67 -3.57 1.43
C VAL A 123 4.40 -3.27 0.63
N LEU A 124 4.04 -4.14 -0.31
CA LEU A 124 2.85 -3.97 -1.12
C LEU A 124 1.55 -4.13 -0.34
N SER A 125 1.52 -4.97 0.70
CA SER A 125 0.35 -5.05 1.60
C SER A 125 0.14 -3.73 2.33
N CYS A 126 1.20 -3.10 2.84
CA CYS A 126 1.10 -1.78 3.46
C CYS A 126 0.62 -0.71 2.47
N LEU A 127 1.17 -0.70 1.24
CA LEU A 127 0.72 0.23 0.20
C LEU A 127 -0.73 -0.01 -0.19
N LEU A 128 -1.16 -1.26 -0.31
CA LEU A 128 -2.54 -1.63 -0.63
C LEU A 128 -3.53 -1.09 0.42
N VAL A 129 -3.21 -1.22 1.72
CA VAL A 129 -4.02 -0.65 2.81
C VAL A 129 -4.16 0.87 2.65
N LEU A 130 -3.03 1.56 2.43
CA LEU A 130 -3.03 3.02 2.26
C LEU A 130 -3.83 3.44 1.03
N SER A 131 -3.66 2.75 -0.10
CA SER A 131 -4.39 3.05 -1.34
C SER A 131 -5.89 2.84 -1.20
N ILE A 132 -6.34 1.75 -0.56
CA ILE A 132 -7.77 1.49 -0.35
C ILE A 132 -8.37 2.55 0.59
N GLN A 133 -7.68 2.86 1.68
CA GLN A 133 -8.13 3.90 2.62
C GLN A 133 -8.26 5.26 1.94
N ASP A 134 -7.26 5.63 1.13
CA ASP A 134 -7.25 6.91 0.43
C ASP A 134 -8.40 7.01 -0.60
N ILE A 135 -8.57 6.00 -1.45
CA ILE A 135 -9.63 5.98 -2.47
C ILE A 135 -11.04 6.03 -1.85
N PHE A 136 -11.23 5.37 -0.70
CA PHE A 136 -12.57 5.23 -0.13
C PHE A 136 -12.97 6.43 0.71
N THR A 137 -12.00 7.03 1.40
CA THR A 137 -12.24 7.99 2.47
C THR A 137 -11.66 9.36 2.18
N PHE A 138 -10.83 9.51 1.14
CA PHE A 138 -10.08 10.73 0.78
C PHE A 138 -9.42 11.41 1.99
N SER A 139 -9.08 10.61 3.00
CA SER A 139 -8.55 11.08 4.27
C SER A 139 -7.40 10.18 4.67
N ILE A 140 -6.24 10.80 4.76
CA ILE A 140 -5.04 10.19 5.28
C ILE A 140 -5.08 10.36 6.79
N PRO A 141 -4.90 9.29 7.59
CA PRO A 141 -4.91 9.39 9.05
C PRO A 141 -3.75 10.29 9.51
N LEU A 142 -4.06 11.56 9.78
CA LEU A 142 -3.07 12.61 10.02
C LEU A 142 -2.13 12.25 11.18
N ARG A 143 -2.67 11.63 12.24
CA ARG A 143 -1.88 11.19 13.41
C ARG A 143 -0.82 10.15 13.02
N PHE A 144 -1.16 9.20 12.16
CA PHE A 144 -0.22 8.18 11.71
C PHE A 144 0.88 8.78 10.84
N THR A 145 0.51 9.69 9.94
CA THR A 145 1.46 10.39 9.05
C THR A 145 2.38 11.32 9.85
N GLN A 146 1.88 11.96 10.90
CA GLN A 146 2.70 12.79 11.79
C GLN A 146 3.68 11.96 12.63
N ILE A 147 3.25 10.80 13.14
CA ILE A 147 4.12 9.90 13.90
C ILE A 147 5.25 9.38 13.00
N SER A 148 4.93 8.93 11.79
CA SER A 148 5.93 8.46 10.82
C SER A 148 6.90 9.57 10.40
N ALA A 149 6.41 10.80 10.17
CA ALA A 149 7.27 11.96 9.92
C ALA A 149 8.21 12.23 11.11
N GLY A 150 7.71 12.16 12.35
CA GLY A 150 8.54 12.30 13.56
C GLY A 150 9.65 11.26 13.66
N ILE A 151 9.36 10.00 13.32
CA ILE A 151 10.35 8.91 13.31
C ILE A 151 11.44 9.19 12.26
N VAL A 152 11.06 9.61 11.04
CA VAL A 152 12.02 9.90 9.96
C VAL A 152 12.89 11.12 10.28
N ILE A 153 12.33 12.16 10.91
CA ILE A 153 13.08 13.31 11.40
C ILE A 153 14.09 12.86 12.46
N LEU A 154 13.65 12.08 13.45
CA LEU A 154 14.53 11.56 14.50
C LEU A 154 15.66 10.71 13.92
N ALA A 155 15.36 9.84 12.94
CA ALA A 155 16.35 9.02 12.26
C ALA A 155 17.40 9.87 11.53
N ASN A 156 16.99 10.95 10.85
CA ASN A 156 17.91 11.88 10.20
C ASN A 156 18.80 12.62 11.22
N ILE A 157 18.24 13.09 12.34
CA ILE A 157 19.01 13.74 13.42
C ILE A 157 20.05 12.78 14.00
N LEU A 158 19.67 11.54 14.29
CA LEU A 158 20.59 10.52 14.80
C LEU A 158 21.68 10.20 13.79
N ALA A 159 21.35 10.09 12.50
CA ALA A 159 22.33 9.87 11.44
C ALA A 159 23.35 11.02 11.35
N VAL A 160 22.89 12.28 11.48
CA VAL A 160 23.80 13.45 11.56
C VAL A 160 24.72 13.34 12.77
N ILE A 161 24.19 13.04 13.96
CA ILE A 161 25.00 12.92 15.20
C ILE A 161 26.08 11.85 15.03
N VAL A 162 25.74 10.68 14.48
CA VAL A 162 26.68 9.59 14.25
C VAL A 162 27.77 10.00 13.26
N ARG A 163 27.41 10.68 12.15
CA ARG A 163 28.36 11.17 11.15
C ARG A 163 29.29 12.27 11.67
N LEU A 164 28.81 13.11 12.60
CA LEU A 164 29.65 14.11 13.27
C LEU A 164 30.66 13.47 14.22
N ALA A 165 30.31 12.33 14.84
CA ALA A 165 31.21 11.58 15.72
C ALA A 165 32.25 10.76 14.92
N ASP A 166 31.83 10.14 13.82
CA ASP A 166 32.70 9.42 12.89
C ASP A 166 32.21 9.65 11.45
N PRO A 167 32.90 10.49 10.65
CA PRO A 167 32.53 10.77 9.27
C PRO A 167 32.49 9.53 8.36
N GLY A 168 33.19 8.45 8.74
CA GLY A 168 33.19 7.18 8.03
C GLY A 168 32.05 6.24 8.43
N ALA A 169 31.29 6.57 9.48
CA ALA A 169 30.21 5.74 9.95
C ALA A 169 29.03 5.73 8.97
N LEU A 170 28.43 4.54 8.78
CA LEU A 170 27.22 4.30 7.99
C LEU A 170 27.32 4.78 6.51
N PRO A 171 28.33 4.34 5.73
CA PRO A 171 28.50 4.77 4.33
C PRO A 171 27.33 4.35 3.43
N TRP A 172 26.63 3.27 3.80
CA TRP A 172 25.44 2.75 3.14
C TRP A 172 24.12 3.49 3.47
N LEU A 173 24.09 4.35 4.49
CA LEU A 173 22.85 4.94 4.99
C LEU A 173 22.76 6.37 4.48
N HIS A 174 21.94 6.59 3.46
CA HIS A 174 21.80 7.90 2.84
C HIS A 174 21.04 8.92 3.71
N LEU A 175 20.65 8.59 4.95
CA LEU A 175 19.99 9.50 5.88
C LEU A 175 21.00 10.48 6.51
N GLY A 176 20.50 11.67 6.88
CA GLY A 176 21.26 12.70 7.57
C GLY A 176 22.16 13.54 6.68
N ASN A 177 22.05 13.41 5.35
CA ASN A 177 22.75 14.29 4.42
C ASN A 177 21.95 15.58 4.18
N LEU A 178 22.65 16.60 3.67
CA LEU A 178 22.03 17.91 3.42
C LEU A 178 20.94 17.83 2.34
N ASP A 179 21.09 16.94 1.37
CA ASP A 179 20.13 16.76 0.29
C ASP A 179 18.82 16.12 0.77
N ASN A 180 18.84 15.23 1.78
CA ASN A 180 17.59 14.75 2.41
C ASN A 180 16.80 15.92 3.00
N LEU A 181 17.48 16.81 3.72
CA LEU A 181 16.86 17.98 4.34
C LEU A 181 16.29 18.93 3.28
N LEU A 182 17.08 19.23 2.25
CA LEU A 182 16.65 20.10 1.15
C LEU A 182 15.46 19.51 0.39
N CYS A 183 15.48 18.21 0.07
CA CYS A 183 14.37 17.53 -0.59
C CYS A 183 13.13 17.52 0.31
N GLY A 184 13.27 17.15 1.59
CA GLY A 184 12.15 17.14 2.54
C GLY A 184 11.47 18.50 2.66
N LEU A 185 12.25 19.57 2.80
CA LEU A 185 11.73 20.94 2.87
C LEU A 185 11.13 21.40 1.53
N ALA A 186 11.74 21.04 0.40
CA ALA A 186 11.24 21.40 -0.92
C ALA A 186 9.85 20.80 -1.19
N TYR A 187 9.66 19.50 -0.95
CA TYR A 187 8.37 18.82 -1.17
C TYR A 187 7.32 19.26 -0.16
N ALA A 188 7.67 19.35 1.13
CA ALA A 188 6.76 19.88 2.14
C ALA A 188 6.35 21.32 1.82
N GLY A 189 7.29 22.17 1.41
CA GLY A 189 7.06 23.56 1.00
C GLY A 189 6.16 23.65 -0.22
N PHE A 190 6.43 22.87 -1.27
CA PHE A 190 5.60 22.81 -2.48
C PHE A 190 4.14 22.49 -2.16
N PHE A 191 3.90 21.44 -1.37
CA PHE A 191 2.57 21.06 -0.94
C PHE A 191 1.90 22.09 -0.02
N GLN A 192 2.67 22.69 0.89
CA GLN A 192 2.17 23.73 1.78
C GLN A 192 1.75 24.99 1.01
N ILE A 193 2.47 25.36 -0.06
CA ILE A 193 2.13 26.47 -0.95
C ILE A 193 0.81 26.18 -1.66
N ILE A 194 0.60 24.97 -2.18
CA ILE A 194 -0.68 24.57 -2.80
C ILE A 194 -1.83 24.69 -1.81
N ILE A 195 -1.66 24.21 -0.58
CA ILE A 195 -2.69 24.29 0.46
C ILE A 195 -3.03 25.74 0.79
N TRP A 196 -2.02 26.60 0.89
CA TRP A 196 -2.21 28.02 1.16
C TRP A 196 -2.95 28.73 0.02
N LEU A 197 -2.55 28.49 -1.23
CA LEU A 197 -3.19 29.06 -2.42
C LEU A 197 -4.64 28.58 -2.59
N THR A 198 -4.90 27.30 -2.32
CA THR A 198 -6.23 26.69 -2.48
C THR A 198 -7.11 26.81 -1.24
N LYS A 199 -6.62 27.40 -0.15
CA LYS A 199 -7.30 27.49 1.16
C LYS A 199 -7.84 26.12 1.62
N GLN A 200 -6.99 25.09 1.55
CA GLN A 200 -7.33 23.69 1.88
C GLN A 200 -8.42 23.04 1.01
N LYS A 201 -8.83 23.66 -0.10
CA LYS A 201 -9.81 23.05 -1.02
C LYS A 201 -9.17 22.10 -2.04
N GLY A 202 -7.88 22.25 -2.31
CA GLY A 202 -7.17 21.42 -3.29
C GLY A 202 -6.62 20.12 -2.70
N MET A 203 -6.04 20.17 -1.50
CA MET A 203 -5.23 19.09 -0.95
C MET A 203 -5.19 19.14 0.58
N GLY A 204 -4.98 17.99 1.22
CA GLY A 204 -4.99 17.85 2.67
C GLY A 204 -3.66 18.22 3.31
N SER A 205 -3.67 18.56 4.60
CA SER A 205 -2.43 18.83 5.36
C SER A 205 -1.56 17.59 5.56
N GLY A 206 -2.13 16.39 5.43
CA GLY A 206 -1.39 15.13 5.46
C GLY A 206 -0.33 15.02 4.36
N ASP A 207 -0.62 15.57 3.18
CA ASP A 207 0.24 15.49 2.00
C ASP A 207 1.57 16.23 2.19
N VAL A 208 1.58 17.28 3.02
CA VAL A 208 2.81 17.98 3.44
C VAL A 208 3.74 17.04 4.21
N PHE A 209 3.18 16.22 5.10
CA PHE A 209 3.96 15.25 5.87
C PHE A 209 4.45 14.10 5.01
N ILE A 210 3.67 13.65 4.02
CA ILE A 210 4.11 12.64 3.05
C ILE A 210 5.28 13.17 2.23
N GLY A 211 5.16 14.38 1.67
CA GLY A 211 6.26 15.02 0.95
C GLY A 211 7.52 15.16 1.80
N LEU A 212 7.35 15.52 3.08
CA LEU A 212 8.46 15.58 4.04
C LEU A 212 9.10 14.21 4.26
N ILE A 213 8.31 13.16 4.49
CA ILE A 213 8.79 11.79 4.70
C ILE A 213 9.59 11.29 3.50
N ILE A 214 9.07 11.47 2.28
CA ILE A 214 9.71 11.00 1.06
C ILE A 214 11.05 11.71 0.86
N GLY A 215 11.06 13.05 0.93
CA GLY A 215 12.29 13.82 0.75
C GLY A 215 13.35 13.54 1.81
N LEU A 216 12.96 13.42 3.09
CA LEU A 216 13.87 13.09 4.19
C LEU A 216 14.38 11.64 4.15
N SER A 217 13.67 10.72 3.48
CA SER A 217 14.07 9.32 3.41
C SER A 217 14.95 9.02 2.21
N LEU A 218 14.65 9.60 1.05
CA LEU A 218 15.29 9.26 -0.23
C LEU A 218 16.43 10.19 -0.62
N GLY A 219 16.31 11.49 -0.36
CA GLY A 219 17.31 12.48 -0.81
C GLY A 219 17.38 12.59 -2.34
N TRP A 220 18.39 13.30 -2.85
CA TRP A 220 18.60 13.48 -4.28
C TRP A 220 19.60 12.43 -4.79
N PRO A 221 19.37 11.79 -5.96
CA PRO A 221 18.33 12.04 -6.96
C PRO A 221 17.05 11.23 -6.79
N ALA A 222 17.04 10.25 -5.89
CA ALA A 222 15.98 9.25 -5.77
C ALA A 222 14.58 9.81 -5.47
N THR A 223 14.49 11.04 -4.95
CA THR A 223 13.19 11.71 -4.74
C THR A 223 12.57 12.25 -6.04
N VAL A 224 13.40 12.60 -7.04
CA VAL A 224 12.98 13.37 -8.23
C VAL A 224 12.97 12.53 -9.52
N THR A 225 13.75 11.46 -9.57
CA THR A 225 13.80 10.49 -10.69
C THR A 225 12.78 9.38 -10.51
#